data_AF-A0A955FJ15-F1
#
_entry.id   AF-A0A955FJ15-F1
#
_cell.length_a   1.000
_cell.length_b   1.000
_cell.length_c   1.000
_cell.angle_alpha   90.00
_cell.angle_beta   90.00
_cell.angle_gamma   90.00
#
_symmetry.space_group_name_H-M   'P 1'
#
loop_
_entity.id
_entity.type
_entity.pdbx_description
1 polymer ?
#
loop_
_entity_poly.entity_id
_entity_poly.type
_entity_poly.pdbx_seq_one_letter_code
_entity_poly.pdbx_strand_id
1 'polypeptide(L)'
;NEDEKNQWQAVLTELENGYDEKLSKLKNVLSNMEYKECQNCSAEFCTGVDAVVVPCCQYVFCWECFFGDQKAITKCLQCGTSIDGEKVIYLPFALVEKIESSIAPETIAHAPVEEIIPRPEEYQRWDKKEDAVIHLIKTGSLGCVTIELKHTGNNILKGKLDVPFDGPKRKYIIAGVANITSMTDALNNAEIPAAQACKTGFKKQVAELEDGTIQALIFNGRTEYAGFDSCSFVTDVIIVGTLSPSIINQFIGRAHRFGKKYNTLVHLLRYNTEPPYCFQAPN
;
A
#
# COMPACT_ATOMS: atom_id res chain seq x y z
N ASN A 1 -32.38 -29.19 36.72
CA ASN A 1 -33.47 -28.29 36.30
C ASN A 1 -33.13 -27.81 34.89
N GLU A 2 -34.06 -27.87 33.94
CA GLU A 2 -33.81 -27.46 32.54
C GLU A 2 -33.40 -25.98 32.48
N ASP A 3 -33.99 -25.14 33.35
CA ASP A 3 -33.70 -23.70 33.43
C ASP A 3 -32.26 -23.41 33.86
N GLU A 4 -31.74 -24.18 34.82
CA GLU A 4 -30.37 -24.05 35.32
C GLU A 4 -29.35 -24.44 34.24
N LYS A 5 -29.65 -25.49 33.45
CA LYS A 5 -28.83 -25.91 32.31
C LYS A 5 -28.78 -24.83 31.22
N ASN A 6 -29.92 -24.22 30.90
CA ASN A 6 -30.00 -23.12 29.93
C ASN A 6 -29.22 -21.89 30.42
N GLN A 7 -29.27 -21.58 31.72
CA GLN A 7 -28.52 -20.47 32.31
C GLN A 7 -27.01 -20.69 32.19
N TRP A 8 -26.51 -21.89 32.49
CA TRP A 8 -25.07 -22.20 32.36
C TRP A 8 -24.59 -22.21 30.90
N GLN A 9 -25.42 -22.67 29.96
CA GLN A 9 -25.08 -22.61 28.53
C GLN A 9 -24.98 -21.17 28.02
N ALA A 10 -25.83 -20.26 28.47
CA ALA A 10 -25.73 -18.85 28.14
C ALA A 10 -24.42 -18.21 28.66
N VAL A 11 -24.05 -18.52 29.91
CA VAL A 11 -22.79 -18.04 30.53
C VAL A 11 -21.57 -18.58 29.78
N LEU A 12 -21.56 -19.85 29.40
CA LEU A 12 -20.47 -20.43 28.61
C LEU A 12 -20.35 -19.76 27.24
N THR A 13 -21.47 -19.53 26.56
CA THR A 13 -21.48 -18.87 25.24
C THR A 13 -20.96 -17.43 25.34
N GLU A 14 -21.33 -16.69 26.40
CA GLU A 14 -20.84 -15.33 26.64
C GLU A 14 -19.33 -15.31 26.91
N LEU A 15 -18.83 -16.26 27.69
CA LEU A 15 -17.39 -16.41 27.96
C LEU A 15 -16.62 -16.76 26.68
N GLU A 16 -17.09 -17.73 25.90
CA GLU A 16 -16.48 -18.14 24.63
C GLU A 16 -16.41 -16.96 23.65
N ASN A 17 -17.51 -16.23 23.47
CA ASN A 17 -17.55 -15.04 22.63
C ASN A 17 -16.54 -13.96 23.11
N GLY A 18 -16.43 -13.77 24.42
CA GLY A 18 -15.47 -12.83 25.00
C GLY A 18 -14.00 -13.25 24.81
N TYR A 19 -13.72 -14.55 24.83
CA TYR A 19 -12.38 -15.09 24.54
C TYR A 19 -12.02 -14.95 23.06
N ASP A 20 -12.94 -15.30 22.16
CA ASP A 20 -12.73 -15.19 20.71
C ASP A 20 -12.53 -13.74 20.28
N GLU A 21 -13.29 -12.80 20.87
CA GLU A 21 -13.07 -11.38 20.63
C GLU A 21 -11.65 -10.98 21.05
N LYS A 22 -11.22 -11.31 22.28
CA LYS A 22 -9.88 -10.98 22.77
C LYS A 22 -8.77 -11.62 21.92
N LEU A 23 -8.94 -12.88 21.50
CA LEU A 23 -8.03 -13.59 20.61
C LEU A 23 -7.93 -12.93 19.24
N SER A 24 -9.07 -12.52 18.67
CA SER A 24 -9.11 -11.79 17.40
C SER A 24 -8.38 -10.44 17.49
N LYS A 25 -8.63 -9.68 18.57
CA LYS A 25 -7.92 -8.42 18.83
C LYS A 25 -6.41 -8.64 18.96
N LEU A 26 -5.99 -9.68 19.66
CA LEU A 26 -4.58 -10.02 19.83
C LEU A 26 -3.93 -10.43 18.50
N LYS A 27 -4.61 -11.23 17.68
CA LYS A 27 -4.14 -11.62 16.34
C LYS A 27 -3.96 -10.42 15.42
N ASN A 28 -4.88 -9.45 15.44
CA ASN A 28 -4.75 -8.23 14.65
C ASN A 28 -3.54 -7.39 15.09
N VAL A 29 -3.32 -7.28 16.41
CA VAL A 29 -2.14 -6.59 16.95
C VAL A 29 -0.86 -7.29 16.52
N LEU A 30 -0.80 -8.62 16.63
CA LEU A 30 0.35 -9.42 16.20
C LEU A 30 0.62 -9.27 14.68
N SER A 31 -0.42 -9.32 13.85
CA SER A 31 -0.30 -9.09 12.40
C SER A 31 0.18 -7.67 12.09
N ASN A 32 -0.27 -6.66 12.82
CA ASN A 32 0.22 -5.29 12.67
C ASN A 32 1.68 -5.12 13.13
N MET A 33 2.12 -5.93 14.11
CA MET A 33 3.50 -5.97 14.58
C MET A 33 4.43 -6.81 13.69
N GLU A 34 3.90 -7.73 12.88
CA GLU A 34 4.68 -8.60 11.99
C GLU A 34 5.57 -7.78 11.03
N TYR A 35 5.10 -6.61 10.63
CA TYR A 35 5.83 -5.68 9.76
C TYR A 35 6.88 -4.84 10.50
N LYS A 36 6.97 -4.97 11.83
CA LYS A 36 7.94 -4.30 12.69
C LYS A 36 8.01 -2.79 12.52
N GLU A 37 7.00 -2.09 12.00
CA GLU A 37 7.08 -0.66 11.71
C GLU A 37 6.00 0.16 12.40
N CYS A 38 6.38 1.35 12.87
CA CYS A 38 5.44 2.36 13.36
C CYS A 38 4.53 2.85 12.23
N GLN A 39 3.21 2.77 12.45
CA GLN A 39 2.22 3.18 11.44
C GLN A 39 2.19 4.69 11.17
N ASN A 40 2.86 5.50 12.00
CA ASN A 40 2.96 6.95 11.81
C ASN A 40 4.26 7.37 11.11
N CYS A 41 5.43 6.91 11.59
CA CYS A 41 6.73 7.33 11.07
C CYS A 41 7.48 6.27 10.25
N SER A 42 6.93 5.06 10.14
CA SER A 42 7.57 3.89 9.50
C SER A 42 8.92 3.50 10.13
N ALA A 43 9.22 3.96 11.35
CA ALA A 43 10.42 3.52 12.06
C ALA A 43 10.27 2.06 12.48
N GLU A 44 11.32 1.27 12.28
CA GLU A 44 11.32 -0.13 12.68
C GLU A 44 11.41 -0.27 14.22
N PHE A 45 10.49 -1.02 14.82
CA PHE A 45 10.45 -1.35 16.25
C PHE A 45 11.66 -2.17 16.71
N CYS A 46 12.39 -2.80 15.78
CA CYS A 46 13.61 -3.58 16.06
C CYS A 46 14.80 -2.70 16.52
N THR A 47 14.69 -1.37 16.46
CA THR A 47 15.77 -0.42 16.80
C THR A 47 15.80 0.00 18.28
N GLY A 48 15.21 -0.79 19.17
CA GLY A 48 15.17 -0.49 20.61
C GLY A 48 14.06 0.49 21.00
N VAL A 49 13.03 0.61 20.17
CA VAL A 49 11.94 1.57 20.38
C VAL A 49 10.71 0.84 20.92
N ASP A 50 10.17 1.33 22.03
CA ASP A 50 8.95 0.78 22.59
C ASP A 50 7.75 1.02 21.67
N ALA A 51 6.82 0.07 21.69
CA ALA A 51 5.62 0.10 20.88
C ALA A 51 4.38 0.39 21.74
N VAL A 52 3.40 1.01 21.11
CA VAL A 52 2.15 1.44 21.73
C VAL A 52 1.00 0.98 20.86
N VAL A 53 0.13 0.15 21.42
CA VAL A 53 -1.05 -0.39 20.73
C VAL A 53 -2.29 0.34 21.19
N VAL A 54 -3.00 0.90 20.22
CA VAL A 54 -4.21 1.68 20.49
C VAL A 54 -5.44 0.76 20.53
N PRO A 55 -6.25 0.78 21.60
CA PRO A 55 -7.35 -0.17 21.79
C PRO A 55 -8.48 -0.02 20.75
N CYS A 56 -8.71 1.20 20.22
CA CYS A 56 -9.85 1.46 19.34
C CYS A 56 -9.70 0.88 17.94
N CYS A 57 -8.47 0.79 17.42
CA CYS A 57 -8.20 0.33 16.05
C CYS A 57 -7.06 -0.69 15.95
N GLN A 58 -6.40 -1.01 17.06
CA GLN A 58 -5.29 -1.97 17.16
C GLN A 58 -4.07 -1.62 16.31
N TYR A 59 -3.95 -0.36 15.91
CA TYR A 59 -2.74 0.15 15.27
C TYR A 59 -1.61 0.27 16.28
N VAL A 60 -0.40 0.02 15.78
CA VAL A 60 0.84 0.04 16.56
C VAL A 60 1.65 1.26 16.16
N PHE A 61 2.06 2.04 17.16
CA PHE A 61 2.88 3.24 17.00
C PHE A 61 4.14 3.11 17.83
N CYS A 62 5.21 3.79 17.45
CA CYS A 62 6.35 3.94 18.34
C CYS A 62 6.01 4.90 19.47
N TRP A 63 6.63 4.69 20.62
CA TRP A 63 6.47 5.54 21.81
C TRP A 63 6.62 7.03 21.49
N GLU A 64 7.65 7.38 20.72
CA GLU A 64 7.90 8.78 20.34
C GLU A 64 6.78 9.37 19.48
N CYS A 65 6.22 8.61 18.54
CA CYS A 65 5.10 9.10 17.74
C CYS A 65 3.81 9.25 18.55
N PHE A 66 3.64 8.42 19.58
CA PHE A 66 2.41 8.42 20.38
C PHE A 66 2.49 9.34 21.62
N PHE A 67 3.68 9.64 22.13
CA PHE A 67 3.87 10.42 23.36
C PHE A 67 4.96 11.51 23.28
N GLY A 68 5.70 11.61 22.17
CA GLY A 68 6.96 12.38 22.05
C GLY A 68 6.88 13.87 22.31
N ASP A 69 5.68 14.48 22.29
CA ASP A 69 5.50 15.91 22.53
C ASP A 69 5.00 16.26 23.95
N GLN A 70 5.02 15.31 24.90
CA GLN A 70 4.51 15.45 26.30
C GLN A 70 3.05 15.91 26.44
N LYS A 71 2.36 16.24 25.35
CA LYS A 71 0.91 16.42 25.31
C LYS A 71 0.30 15.03 25.21
N ALA A 72 -0.40 14.62 26.26
CA ALA A 72 -1.18 13.39 26.24
C ALA A 72 -2.05 13.36 24.98
N ILE A 73 -1.76 12.43 24.07
CA ILE A 73 -2.58 12.23 22.89
C ILE A 73 -3.93 11.69 23.36
N THR A 74 -4.95 12.55 23.29
CA THR A 74 -6.32 12.19 23.68
C THR A 74 -7.10 11.56 22.53
N LYS A 75 -6.52 11.46 21.32
CA LYS A 75 -7.18 10.92 20.12
C LYS A 75 -6.26 10.03 19.30
N CYS A 76 -6.79 8.94 18.76
CA CYS A 76 -6.06 8.04 17.89
C CYS A 76 -5.56 8.76 16.62
N LEU A 77 -4.27 8.61 16.31
CA LEU A 77 -3.67 9.17 15.10
C LEU A 77 -4.25 8.56 13.81
N GLN A 78 -4.76 7.33 13.88
CA GLN A 78 -5.31 6.64 12.71
C GLN A 78 -6.80 6.92 12.49
N CYS A 79 -7.62 6.82 13.53
CA CYS A 79 -9.08 6.87 13.40
C CYS A 79 -9.74 8.07 14.12
N GLY A 80 -8.96 8.90 14.83
CA GLY A 80 -9.46 10.10 15.52
C GLY A 80 -10.32 9.84 16.77
N THR A 81 -10.61 8.58 17.10
CA THR A 81 -11.38 8.20 18.29
C THR A 81 -10.67 8.66 19.56
N SER A 82 -11.42 9.18 20.53
CA SER A 82 -10.86 9.56 21.82
C SER A 82 -10.24 8.36 22.51
N ILE A 83 -8.99 8.49 22.95
CA ILE A 83 -8.26 7.45 23.66
C ILE A 83 -8.20 7.83 25.13
N ASP A 84 -8.54 6.86 25.95
CA ASP A 84 -8.25 6.85 27.37
C ASP A 84 -6.82 6.34 27.55
N GLY A 85 -5.91 7.20 28.01
CA GLY A 85 -4.47 6.89 28.10
C GLY A 85 -4.19 5.65 28.94
N GLU A 86 -5.04 5.34 29.92
CA GLU A 86 -4.94 4.15 30.78
C GLU A 86 -5.28 2.86 30.05
N LYS A 87 -5.98 2.93 28.90
CA LYS A 87 -6.40 1.78 28.10
C LYS A 87 -5.43 1.46 26.97
N VAL A 88 -4.37 2.24 26.82
CA VAL A 88 -3.35 2.00 25.82
C VAL A 88 -2.46 0.85 26.28
N ILE A 89 -2.17 -0.08 25.38
CA ILE A 89 -1.31 -1.22 25.70
C ILE A 89 0.11 -0.84 25.31
N TYR A 90 0.97 -0.71 26.31
CA TYR A 90 2.39 -0.49 26.12
C TYR A 90 3.10 -1.84 25.94
N LEU A 91 3.90 -1.92 24.88
CA LEU A 91 4.71 -3.08 24.53
C LEU A 91 6.18 -2.70 24.64
N PRO A 92 6.86 -3.02 25.76
CA PRO A 92 8.27 -2.73 25.90
C PRO A 92 9.08 -3.50 24.86
N PHE A 93 10.16 -2.91 24.37
CA PHE A 93 11.03 -3.51 23.36
C PHE A 93 11.45 -4.96 23.70
N ALA A 94 11.83 -5.22 24.95
CA ALA A 94 12.22 -6.57 25.40
C ALA A 94 11.10 -7.62 25.29
N LEU A 95 9.83 -7.19 25.33
CA LEU A 95 8.68 -8.09 25.10
C LEU A 95 8.46 -8.31 23.61
N VAL A 96 8.64 -7.28 22.78
CA VAL A 96 8.58 -7.39 21.31
C VAL A 96 9.62 -8.40 20.83
N GLU A 97 10.86 -8.31 21.31
CA GLU A 97 11.95 -9.26 21.00
C GLU A 97 11.61 -10.70 21.44
N LYS A 98 10.99 -10.87 22.61
CA LYS A 98 10.54 -12.18 23.08
C LYS A 98 9.40 -12.75 22.23
N ILE A 99 8.42 -11.93 21.86
CA ILE A 99 7.34 -12.32 20.95
C ILE A 99 7.92 -12.78 19.62
N GLU A 100 8.89 -12.05 19.06
CA GLU A 100 9.59 -12.45 17.84
C GLU A 100 10.27 -13.81 17.96
N SER A 101 11.01 -14.04 19.06
CA SER A 101 11.68 -15.33 19.30
C SER A 101 10.70 -16.49 19.51
N SER A 102 9.46 -16.20 19.94
CA SER A 102 8.41 -17.19 20.22
C SER A 102 7.54 -17.48 18.99
N ILE A 103 7.50 -16.57 18.01
CA ILE A 103 6.88 -16.78 16.69
C ILE A 103 7.90 -17.46 15.74
N ALA A 104 8.81 -18.29 16.28
CA ALA A 104 9.63 -19.16 15.46
C ALA A 104 8.71 -20.00 14.54
N PRO A 105 9.06 -20.18 13.26
CA PRO A 105 8.14 -20.61 12.23
C PRO A 105 7.84 -22.11 12.37
N GLU A 106 6.95 -22.49 13.27
CA GLU A 106 6.27 -23.77 13.19
C GLU A 106 5.29 -23.72 12.02
N THR A 107 5.81 -23.99 10.82
CA THR A 107 5.09 -24.59 9.69
C THR A 107 3.62 -24.14 9.53
N ILE A 108 3.38 -22.84 9.48
CA ILE A 108 2.41 -22.37 8.49
C ILE A 108 3.15 -22.62 7.19
N ALA A 109 2.67 -23.58 6.40
CA ALA A 109 3.04 -23.67 5.01
C ALA A 109 2.76 -22.29 4.41
N HIS A 110 3.79 -21.45 4.34
CA HIS A 110 3.82 -20.36 3.40
C HIS A 110 3.42 -21.04 2.10
N ALA A 111 2.26 -20.64 1.55
CA ALA A 111 1.93 -20.94 0.17
C ALA A 111 3.24 -20.76 -0.60
N PRO A 112 3.66 -21.79 -1.38
CA PRO A 112 5.06 -21.97 -1.78
C PRO A 112 5.63 -20.62 -2.13
N VAL A 113 6.72 -20.27 -1.41
CA VAL A 113 7.63 -19.17 -1.75
C VAL A 113 7.60 -19.08 -3.26
N GLU A 114 7.14 -17.92 -3.74
CA GLU A 114 7.01 -17.59 -5.14
C GLU A 114 8.06 -18.38 -5.91
N GLU A 115 7.60 -19.22 -6.83
CA GLU A 115 8.47 -19.87 -7.80
C GLU A 115 9.43 -18.78 -8.27
N ILE A 116 10.71 -18.90 -7.88
CA ILE A 116 11.74 -17.93 -8.21
C ILE A 116 11.78 -17.98 -9.72
N ILE A 117 11.06 -17.04 -10.36
CA ILE A 117 11.06 -16.89 -11.80
C ILE A 117 12.55 -16.75 -12.14
N PRO A 118 13.12 -17.68 -12.92
CA PRO A 118 14.55 -17.68 -13.19
C PRO A 118 14.92 -16.29 -13.67
N ARG A 119 15.90 -15.65 -13.00
CA ARG A 119 16.38 -14.32 -13.39
C ARG A 119 16.78 -14.41 -14.86
N PRO A 120 16.07 -13.74 -15.79
CA PRO A 120 16.55 -13.68 -17.15
C PRO A 120 17.94 -13.04 -17.13
N GLU A 121 18.87 -13.62 -17.89
CA GLU A 121 20.30 -13.32 -17.88
C GLU A 121 20.64 -11.90 -18.35
N GLU A 122 19.64 -11.12 -18.78
CA GLU A 122 19.78 -9.74 -19.23
C GLU A 122 18.79 -8.83 -18.51
N TYR A 123 18.98 -8.61 -17.20
CA TYR A 123 18.35 -7.44 -16.58
C TYR A 123 18.96 -6.18 -17.20
N GLN A 124 18.16 -5.47 -17.98
CA GLN A 124 18.54 -4.15 -18.46
C GLN A 124 18.73 -3.26 -17.22
N ARG A 125 19.98 -2.87 -16.98
CA ARG A 125 20.36 -2.09 -15.81
C ARG A 125 20.09 -0.61 -16.09
N TRP A 126 19.29 0.00 -15.24
CA TRP A 126 18.98 1.42 -15.29
C TRP A 126 19.62 2.10 -14.09
N ASP A 127 20.47 3.10 -14.34
CA ASP A 127 21.09 3.88 -13.27
C ASP A 127 20.14 4.94 -12.69
N LYS A 128 19.15 5.35 -13.49
CA LYS A 128 18.13 6.33 -13.11
C LYS A 128 16.73 5.79 -13.35
N LYS A 129 15.78 6.15 -12.48
CA LYS A 129 14.38 5.74 -12.61
C LYS A 129 13.70 6.40 -13.80
N GLU A 130 14.09 7.64 -14.12
CA GLU A 130 13.61 8.39 -15.29
C GLU A 130 13.82 7.58 -16.58
N ASP A 131 15.01 7.02 -16.76
CA ASP A 131 15.37 6.25 -17.95
C ASP A 131 14.53 4.97 -18.06
N ALA A 132 14.29 4.28 -16.94
CA ALA A 132 13.42 3.10 -16.89
C ALA A 132 11.95 3.45 -17.22
N VAL A 133 11.44 4.57 -16.72
CA VAL A 133 10.09 5.06 -17.04
C VAL A 133 9.99 5.43 -18.53
N ILE A 134 10.97 6.15 -19.07
CA ILE A 134 11.03 6.50 -20.49
C ILE A 134 10.99 5.24 -21.36
N HIS A 135 11.80 4.24 -21.00
CA HIS A 135 11.80 2.97 -21.71
C HIS A 135 10.44 2.28 -21.65
N LEU A 136 9.88 2.11 -20.45
CA LEU A 136 8.56 1.52 -20.25
C LEU A 136 7.49 2.19 -21.12
N ILE A 137 7.49 3.53 -21.20
CA ILE A 137 6.51 4.29 -22.01
C ILE A 137 6.73 4.05 -23.51
N LYS A 138 7.98 4.04 -23.97
CA LYS A 138 8.32 3.88 -25.40
C LYS A 138 8.08 2.47 -25.92
N THR A 139 8.40 1.46 -25.13
CA THR A 139 8.26 0.04 -25.52
C THR A 139 6.93 -0.56 -25.11
N GLY A 140 6.22 0.09 -24.16
CA GLY A 140 5.02 -0.45 -23.54
C GLY A 140 5.29 -1.62 -22.58
N SER A 141 6.55 -1.96 -22.31
CA SER A 141 6.95 -3.08 -21.45
C SER A 141 8.41 -2.92 -20.98
N LEU A 142 8.69 -3.22 -19.71
CA LEU A 142 10.07 -3.29 -19.20
C LEU A 142 10.80 -4.58 -19.59
N GLY A 143 10.23 -5.42 -20.46
CA GLY A 143 10.80 -6.72 -20.83
C GLY A 143 10.82 -7.75 -19.70
N CYS A 144 10.46 -7.38 -18.47
CA CYS A 144 10.49 -8.23 -17.30
C CYS A 144 9.41 -7.86 -16.27
N VAL A 145 8.67 -8.89 -15.87
CA VAL A 145 7.76 -8.98 -14.71
C VAL A 145 6.50 -8.12 -14.79
N THR A 146 5.48 -8.69 -15.43
CA THR A 146 4.10 -8.49 -14.99
C THR A 146 4.01 -8.94 -13.53
N ILE A 147 3.87 -8.01 -12.59
CA ILE A 147 3.47 -8.38 -11.23
C ILE A 147 1.99 -8.77 -11.33
N GLU A 148 1.74 -10.07 -11.49
CA GLU A 148 0.41 -10.62 -11.20
C GLU A 148 0.17 -10.42 -9.72
N LEU A 149 -0.54 -9.34 -9.38
CA LEU A 149 -1.15 -9.19 -8.08
C LEU A 149 -2.14 -10.36 -7.92
N LYS A 150 -1.72 -11.44 -7.26
CA LYS A 150 -2.63 -12.48 -6.77
C LYS A 150 -3.54 -11.84 -5.72
N HIS A 151 -4.65 -11.27 -6.16
CA HIS A 151 -5.66 -10.78 -5.24
C HIS A 151 -6.60 -11.91 -4.85
N THR A 152 -6.57 -12.24 -3.56
CA THR A 152 -7.42 -13.24 -2.87
C THR A 152 -8.70 -12.62 -2.33
N GLY A 153 -9.37 -11.77 -3.13
CA GLY A 153 -10.72 -11.28 -2.86
C GLY A 153 -11.73 -12.00 -3.76
N ASN A 154 -12.69 -12.72 -3.18
CA ASN A 154 -13.61 -13.64 -3.85
C ASN A 154 -14.62 -13.00 -4.84
N ASN A 155 -14.48 -11.75 -5.30
CA ASN A 155 -15.51 -11.10 -6.14
C ASN A 155 -15.01 -10.24 -7.30
N ILE A 156 -13.78 -10.44 -7.82
CA ILE A 156 -13.37 -9.84 -9.09
C ILE A 156 -12.87 -10.94 -10.03
N LEU A 157 -13.42 -10.97 -11.25
CA LEU A 157 -13.16 -11.95 -12.29
C LEU A 157 -11.64 -12.16 -12.49
N LYS A 158 -11.16 -13.37 -12.20
CA LYS A 158 -9.82 -13.83 -12.59
C LYS A 158 -9.85 -14.22 -14.07
N GLY A 159 -8.96 -13.61 -14.85
CA GLY A 159 -8.71 -13.97 -16.24
C GLY A 159 -7.52 -13.18 -16.78
N LYS A 160 -6.51 -13.88 -17.27
CA LYS A 160 -5.46 -13.27 -18.10
C LYS A 160 -6.06 -13.19 -19.50
N LEU A 161 -6.69 -12.05 -19.78
CA LEU A 161 -7.08 -11.74 -21.14
C LEU A 161 -5.88 -11.06 -21.77
N ASP A 162 -5.12 -11.82 -22.57
CA ASP A 162 -4.25 -11.24 -23.60
C ASP A 162 -5.18 -10.60 -24.63
N VAL A 163 -5.79 -9.47 -24.26
CA VAL A 163 -6.43 -8.61 -25.23
C VAL A 163 -5.26 -7.97 -25.95
N PRO A 164 -5.04 -8.23 -27.25
CA PRO A 164 -4.24 -7.32 -28.04
C PRO A 164 -4.79 -5.92 -27.78
N PHE A 165 -4.00 -5.06 -27.15
CA PHE A 165 -4.40 -3.70 -26.88
C PHE A 165 -4.33 -2.95 -28.20
N ASP A 166 -5.38 -3.11 -29.00
CA ASP A 166 -5.72 -2.22 -30.13
C ASP A 166 -6.42 -0.95 -29.61
N GLY A 167 -6.15 -0.62 -28.34
CA GLY A 167 -6.79 0.43 -27.58
C GLY A 167 -6.21 1.81 -27.90
N PRO A 168 -6.86 2.87 -27.40
CA PRO A 168 -6.38 4.24 -27.56
C PRO A 168 -4.95 4.37 -27.06
N LYS A 169 -4.18 5.33 -27.61
CA LYS A 169 -2.80 5.64 -27.16
C LYS A 169 -2.69 5.54 -25.65
N ARG A 170 -1.68 4.81 -25.16
CA ARG A 170 -1.45 4.61 -23.72
C ARG A 170 -1.27 5.95 -23.01
N LYS A 171 -1.88 6.05 -21.83
CA LYS A 171 -1.90 7.24 -20.98
C LYS A 171 -1.46 6.83 -19.59
N TYR A 172 -0.53 7.59 -19.04
CA TYR A 172 0.20 7.20 -17.83
C TYR A 172 -0.09 8.18 -16.69
N ILE A 173 -0.39 7.63 -15.52
CA ILE A 173 -0.22 8.34 -14.25
C ILE A 173 1.12 7.90 -13.67
N ILE A 174 1.94 8.85 -13.26
CA ILE A 174 3.21 8.57 -12.58
C ILE A 174 3.13 9.14 -11.17
N ALA A 175 3.32 8.34 -10.13
CA ALA A 175 3.28 8.79 -8.75
C ALA A 175 4.59 8.47 -8.04
N GLY A 176 5.20 9.47 -7.40
CA GLY A 176 6.45 9.30 -6.67
C GLY A 176 6.70 10.40 -5.64
N VAL A 177 7.73 10.20 -4.81
CA VAL A 177 7.99 11.06 -3.64
C VAL A 177 8.96 12.21 -3.93
N ALA A 178 9.88 12.04 -4.88
CA ALA A 178 10.98 12.99 -5.11
C ALA A 178 11.22 13.25 -6.60
N ASN A 179 11.71 14.46 -6.89
CA ASN A 179 12.20 14.91 -8.20
C ASN A 179 11.18 14.83 -9.35
N ILE A 180 9.92 15.20 -9.10
CA ILE A 180 8.87 15.27 -10.14
C ILE A 180 9.28 16.18 -11.30
N THR A 181 9.92 17.31 -10.99
CA THR A 181 10.45 18.22 -12.01
C THR A 181 11.49 17.53 -12.89
N SER A 182 12.47 16.84 -12.30
CA SER A 182 13.45 16.02 -13.04
C SER A 182 12.78 14.98 -13.94
N MET A 183 11.78 14.26 -13.42
CA MET A 183 11.03 13.26 -14.20
C MET A 183 10.26 13.91 -15.36
N THR A 184 9.63 15.06 -15.12
CA THR A 184 8.88 15.81 -16.14
C THR A 184 9.81 16.29 -17.25
N ASP A 185 10.95 16.88 -16.88
CA ASP A 185 11.96 17.35 -17.82
C ASP A 185 12.58 16.20 -18.61
N ALA A 186 12.90 15.08 -17.95
CA ALA A 186 13.43 13.89 -18.60
C ALA A 186 12.45 13.32 -19.63
N LEU A 187 11.16 13.24 -19.31
CA LEU A 187 10.12 12.78 -20.24
C LEU A 187 9.96 13.73 -21.43
N ASN A 188 9.87 15.03 -21.19
CA ASN A 188 9.74 16.02 -22.26
C ASN A 188 10.98 16.04 -23.17
N ASN A 189 12.19 15.94 -22.60
CA ASN A 189 13.44 15.80 -23.37
C ASN A 189 13.48 14.52 -24.20
N ALA A 190 12.79 13.46 -23.76
CA ALA A 190 12.64 12.21 -24.48
C ALA A 190 11.48 12.21 -25.49
N GLU A 191 10.90 13.39 -25.78
CA GLU A 191 9.74 13.60 -26.65
C GLU A 191 8.46 12.90 -26.17
N ILE A 192 8.30 12.75 -24.85
CA ILE A 192 7.09 12.23 -24.21
C ILE A 192 6.40 13.41 -23.51
N PRO A 193 5.33 13.98 -24.10
CA PRO A 193 4.62 15.11 -23.52
C PRO A 193 4.11 14.78 -22.12
N ALA A 194 4.65 15.47 -21.11
CA ALA A 194 4.33 15.23 -19.71
C ALA A 194 4.08 16.52 -18.95
N ALA A 195 3.17 16.46 -17.98
CA ALA A 195 2.90 17.56 -17.07
C ALA A 195 2.97 17.11 -15.61
N GLN A 196 3.43 17.99 -14.73
CA GLN A 196 3.31 17.83 -13.29
C GLN A 196 1.92 18.26 -12.83
N ALA A 197 1.21 17.39 -12.13
CA ALA A 197 -0.06 17.70 -11.50
C ALA A 197 0.10 18.86 -10.52
N CYS A 198 -0.68 19.92 -10.68
CA CYS A 198 -0.65 21.06 -9.76
C CYS A 198 -2.07 21.46 -9.35
N LYS A 199 -2.25 21.93 -8.11
CA LYS A 199 -3.60 22.23 -7.56
C LYS A 199 -4.40 23.21 -8.41
N THR A 200 -3.74 24.21 -9.01
CA THR A 200 -4.40 25.28 -9.78
C THR A 200 -4.69 24.89 -11.23
N GLY A 201 -3.92 23.96 -11.80
CA GLY A 201 -4.02 23.52 -13.20
C GLY A 201 -4.62 22.13 -13.39
N PHE A 202 -4.95 21.44 -12.30
CA PHE A 202 -5.26 20.02 -12.31
C PHE A 202 -6.34 19.61 -13.33
N LYS A 203 -7.47 20.31 -13.39
CA LYS A 203 -8.56 20.01 -14.35
C LYS A 203 -8.12 20.13 -15.80
N LYS A 204 -7.31 21.16 -16.10
CA LYS A 204 -6.76 21.36 -17.44
C LYS A 204 -5.82 20.21 -17.82
N GLN A 205 -4.95 19.82 -16.90
CA GLN A 205 -3.97 18.74 -17.13
C GLN A 205 -4.64 17.38 -17.29
N VAL A 206 -5.71 17.10 -16.56
CA VAL A 206 -6.53 15.90 -16.76
C VAL A 206 -7.18 15.91 -18.14
N ALA A 207 -7.73 17.05 -18.58
CA ALA A 207 -8.31 17.18 -19.91
C ALA A 207 -7.24 16.98 -21.01
N GLU A 208 -6.04 17.56 -20.84
CA GLU A 208 -4.90 17.38 -21.75
C GLU A 208 -4.42 15.91 -21.79
N LEU A 209 -4.53 15.18 -20.68
CA LEU A 209 -4.24 13.74 -20.66
C LEU A 209 -5.37 12.95 -21.35
N GLU A 210 -6.62 13.37 -21.18
CA GLU A 210 -7.79 12.73 -21.78
C GLU A 210 -7.86 12.91 -23.30
N ASP A 211 -7.54 14.08 -23.82
CA ASP A 211 -7.49 14.34 -25.25
C ASP A 211 -6.18 13.85 -25.91
N GLY A 212 -5.15 13.57 -25.11
CA GLY A 212 -3.86 13.05 -25.55
C GLY A 212 -2.85 14.14 -25.95
N THR A 213 -3.11 15.40 -25.60
CA THR A 213 -2.15 16.51 -25.67
C THR A 213 -0.92 16.21 -24.82
N ILE A 214 -1.14 15.65 -23.63
CA ILE A 214 -0.07 15.04 -22.82
C ILE A 214 -0.28 13.53 -22.73
N GLN A 215 0.82 12.80 -22.61
CA GLN A 215 0.83 11.35 -22.49
C GLN A 215 0.98 10.88 -21.04
N ALA A 216 1.65 11.68 -20.21
CA ALA A 216 1.88 11.35 -18.80
C ALA A 216 1.54 12.52 -17.87
N LEU A 217 0.87 12.20 -16.76
CA LEU A 217 0.59 13.14 -15.67
C LEU A 217 1.29 12.67 -14.40
N ILE A 218 2.17 13.51 -13.84
CA ILE A 218 3.08 13.14 -12.76
C ILE A 218 2.62 13.78 -11.46
N PHE A 219 2.51 12.99 -10.41
CA PHE A 219 2.01 13.39 -9.10
C PHE A 219 3.10 13.34 -8.05
N ASN A 220 3.08 14.34 -7.16
CA ASN A 220 3.68 14.17 -5.85
C ASN A 220 2.82 13.24 -5.00
N GLY A 221 3.32 12.03 -4.78
CA GLY A 221 2.63 11.02 -3.98
C GLY A 221 2.34 11.47 -2.55
N ARG A 222 3.05 12.47 -2.01
CA ARG A 222 2.80 12.99 -0.65
C ARG A 222 1.75 14.07 -0.57
N THR A 223 1.62 14.92 -1.58
CA THR A 223 0.88 16.19 -1.44
C THR A 223 -0.27 16.36 -2.43
N GLU A 224 -0.31 15.57 -3.52
CA GLU A 224 -1.12 15.89 -4.70
C GLU A 224 -2.10 14.77 -5.12
N TYR A 225 -2.36 13.78 -4.25
CA TYR A 225 -3.26 12.67 -4.54
C TYR A 225 -4.75 12.95 -4.20
N ALA A 226 -5.03 14.01 -3.43
CA ALA A 226 -6.38 14.40 -3.02
C ALA A 226 -7.07 15.27 -4.08
N GLY A 227 -8.32 14.91 -4.45
CA GLY A 227 -9.12 15.65 -5.44
C GLY A 227 -8.97 15.18 -6.90
N PHE A 228 -8.23 14.08 -7.13
CA PHE A 228 -8.07 13.46 -8.43
C PHE A 228 -9.33 12.67 -8.84
N ASP A 229 -10.34 13.31 -9.41
CA ASP A 229 -11.58 12.62 -9.79
C ASP A 229 -11.48 11.97 -11.18
N SER A 230 -11.71 10.65 -11.20
CA SER A 230 -12.18 9.87 -12.35
C SER A 230 -11.31 9.85 -13.61
N CYS A 231 -10.02 9.49 -13.53
CA CYS A 231 -9.23 9.19 -14.73
C CYS A 231 -9.41 7.74 -15.20
N SER A 232 -10.65 7.37 -15.48
CA SER A 232 -11.00 6.03 -15.99
C SER A 232 -10.38 5.73 -17.35
N PHE A 233 -9.92 6.75 -18.08
CA PHE A 233 -9.24 6.62 -19.38
C PHE A 233 -7.72 6.36 -19.29
N VAL A 234 -7.14 6.34 -18.09
CA VAL A 234 -5.70 6.09 -17.91
C VAL A 234 -5.41 4.61 -18.11
N THR A 235 -4.45 4.23 -18.94
CA THR A 235 -4.16 2.81 -19.19
C THR A 235 -3.20 2.24 -18.15
N ASP A 236 -2.27 3.06 -17.67
CA ASP A 236 -1.13 2.62 -16.87
C ASP A 236 -0.92 3.53 -15.65
N VAL A 237 -0.62 2.94 -14.51
CA VAL A 237 -0.19 3.63 -13.29
C VAL A 237 1.23 3.18 -12.99
N ILE A 238 2.15 4.13 -12.91
CA ILE A 238 3.57 3.92 -12.64
C ILE A 238 3.89 4.49 -11.27
N ILE A 239 4.23 3.64 -10.32
CA ILE A 239 4.68 4.04 -8.98
C ILE A 239 6.21 4.04 -8.96
N VAL A 240 6.81 5.18 -8.60
CA VAL A 240 8.25 5.41 -8.63
C VAL A 240 8.75 5.68 -7.21
N GLY A 241 9.62 4.82 -6.68
CA GLY A 241 10.13 4.92 -5.31
C GLY A 241 9.33 4.11 -4.32
N THR A 242 9.13 4.64 -3.11
CA THR A 242 8.37 4.04 -2.02
C THR A 242 7.20 4.96 -1.64
N LEU A 243 5.97 4.48 -1.85
CA LEU A 243 4.74 5.11 -1.37
C LEU A 243 4.05 4.20 -0.36
N SER A 244 3.27 4.78 0.55
CA SER A 244 2.46 3.96 1.46
C SER A 244 1.39 3.19 0.67
N PRO A 245 1.00 1.97 1.11
CA PRO A 245 -0.03 1.18 0.43
C PRO A 245 -1.35 1.95 0.26
N SER A 246 -1.72 2.77 1.25
CA SER A 246 -2.90 3.63 1.18
C SER A 246 -2.87 4.59 0.00
N ILE A 247 -1.72 5.24 -0.25
CA ILE A 247 -1.56 6.17 -1.37
C ILE A 247 -1.61 5.42 -2.70
N ILE A 248 -0.94 4.27 -2.80
CA ILE A 248 -0.95 3.45 -4.01
C ILE A 248 -2.37 3.00 -4.36
N ASN A 249 -3.10 2.47 -3.36
CA ASN A 249 -4.48 2.04 -3.54
C ASN A 249 -5.40 3.20 -3.96
N GLN A 250 -5.13 4.43 -3.51
CA GLN A 250 -5.86 5.60 -3.97
C GLN A 250 -5.57 5.93 -5.43
N PHE A 251 -4.32 5.85 -5.90
CA PHE A 251 -3.99 6.03 -7.32
C PHE A 251 -4.65 4.95 -8.19
N ILE A 252 -4.50 3.68 -7.79
CA ILE A 252 -5.07 2.54 -8.51
C ILE A 252 -6.60 2.67 -8.56
N GLY A 253 -7.25 2.90 -7.42
CA GLY A 253 -8.72 3.01 -7.35
C GLY A 253 -9.29 4.18 -8.15
N ARG A 254 -8.50 5.26 -8.36
CA ARG A 254 -8.93 6.38 -9.21
C ARG A 254 -8.70 6.13 -10.70
N ALA A 255 -7.68 5.35 -11.07
CA ALA A 255 -7.43 4.94 -12.46
C ALA A 255 -8.29 3.73 -12.90
N HIS A 256 -8.65 2.87 -11.95
CA HIS A 256 -9.45 1.66 -12.14
C HIS A 256 -10.85 1.85 -11.56
N ARG A 257 -11.73 2.49 -12.34
CA ARG A 257 -13.15 2.66 -11.99
C ARG A 257 -14.05 1.70 -12.74
N PHE A 258 -15.19 1.40 -12.15
CA PHE A 258 -16.26 0.62 -12.77
C PHE A 258 -16.69 1.25 -14.12
N GLY A 259 -16.97 0.41 -15.12
CA GLY A 259 -17.36 0.84 -16.47
C GLY A 259 -16.20 1.07 -17.45
N LYS A 260 -14.96 0.83 -17.03
CA LYS A 260 -13.80 0.88 -17.92
C LYS A 260 -13.76 -0.33 -18.87
N LYS A 261 -13.39 -0.08 -20.13
CA LYS A 261 -13.35 -1.12 -21.19
C LYS A 261 -12.08 -1.97 -21.19
N TYR A 262 -11.05 -1.58 -20.44
CA TYR A 262 -9.74 -2.23 -20.41
C TYR A 262 -9.16 -2.21 -18.99
N ASN A 263 -8.25 -3.15 -18.73
CA ASN A 263 -7.56 -3.25 -17.46
C ASN A 263 -6.57 -2.11 -17.28
N THR A 264 -6.41 -1.66 -16.04
CA THR A 264 -5.33 -0.72 -15.68
C THR A 264 -4.09 -1.55 -15.39
N LEU A 265 -2.98 -1.24 -16.06
CA LEU A 265 -1.68 -1.84 -15.73
C LEU A 265 -1.03 -1.04 -14.60
N VAL A 266 -0.42 -1.74 -13.64
CA VAL A 266 0.28 -1.11 -12.52
C VAL A 266 1.74 -1.53 -12.57
N HIS A 267 2.63 -0.55 -12.65
CA HIS A 267 4.08 -0.73 -12.71
C HIS A 267 4.70 -0.19 -11.43
N LEU A 268 5.53 -0.98 -10.77
CA LEU A 268 6.21 -0.59 -9.55
C LEU A 268 7.72 -0.52 -9.84
N LEU A 269 8.25 0.70 -9.91
CA LEU A 269 9.68 0.92 -10.14
C LEU A 269 10.39 1.28 -8.84
N ARG A 270 11.31 0.40 -8.44
CA ARG A 270 12.16 0.54 -7.27
C ARG A 270 13.60 0.16 -7.61
N TYR A 271 14.55 0.74 -6.89
CA TYR A 271 15.89 0.19 -6.86
C TYR A 271 15.90 -1.09 -6.03
N ASN A 272 16.82 -2.02 -6.34
CA ASN A 272 16.99 -3.25 -5.54
C ASN A 272 17.41 -2.97 -4.09
N THR A 273 17.93 -1.77 -3.83
CA THR A 273 18.30 -1.29 -2.49
C THR A 273 17.14 -0.69 -1.72
N GLU A 274 15.98 -0.48 -2.36
CA GLU A 274 14.78 0.04 -1.70
C GLU A 274 13.95 -1.12 -1.12
N PRO A 275 13.31 -0.93 0.05
CA PRO A 275 12.52 -1.97 0.68
C PRO A 275 11.31 -2.38 -0.19
N PRO A 276 10.87 -3.64 -0.10
CA PRO A 276 9.76 -4.11 -0.92
C PRO A 276 8.41 -3.52 -0.52
N TYR A 277 7.46 -3.48 -1.47
CA TYR A 277 6.08 -3.08 -1.20
C TYR A 277 5.33 -4.22 -0.50
N CYS A 278 4.83 -3.96 0.71
CA CYS A 278 3.87 -4.84 1.38
C CYS A 278 2.45 -4.40 1.01
N PHE A 279 1.85 -5.01 -0.02
CA PHE A 279 0.42 -4.84 -0.30
C PHE A 279 -0.38 -5.68 0.69
N GLN A 280 -1.13 -5.04 1.57
CA GLN A 280 -2.11 -5.73 2.41
C GLN A 280 -3.39 -5.96 1.60
N ALA A 281 -3.94 -7.17 1.66
CA ALA A 281 -5.28 -7.43 1.16
C ALA A 281 -6.29 -6.63 2.01
N PRO A 282 -7.25 -5.92 1.40
CA PRO A 282 -8.36 -5.36 2.17
C PRO A 282 -9.20 -6.52 2.73
N ASN A 283 -9.50 -6.47 4.04
CA ASN A 283 -10.48 -7.33 4.71
C ASN A 283 -11.88 -7.09 4.17
#